data_AF-A0AAP5BJS7-F1
#
_entry.id   AF-A0AAP5BJS7-F1
#
_cell.length_a   1.000
_cell.length_b   1.000
_cell.length_c   1.000
_cell.angle_alpha   90.00
_cell.angle_beta   90.00
_cell.angle_gamma   90.00
#
_symmetry.space_group_name_H-M   'P 1'
#
loop_
_entity.id
_entity.type
_entity.pdbx_description
1 polymer ?
#
loop_
_entity_poly.entity_id
_entity_poly.type
_entity_poly.pdbx_seq_one_letter_code
_entity_poly.pdbx_strand_id
1 'polypeptide(L)'
;MQSQDLVFLENALSSFIETAIHRVAHSGDMQYSYRITAAEVKEATDRQRLHEAIISEYQQFFANHHVGAAYDAGFASFSITIDLNRCVLSPAQAKFLSTAMETFRAENT
;
A
#
# COMPACT_ATOMS: atom_id res chain seq x y z
N MET A 1 -9.16 10.40 12.42
CA MET A 1 -9.52 9.49 11.31
C MET A 1 -10.95 8.98 11.47
N GLN A 2 -11.80 9.08 10.44
CA GLN A 2 -13.18 8.57 10.46
C GLN A 2 -13.21 7.10 10.03
N SER A 3 -14.30 6.37 10.34
CA SER A 3 -14.41 4.94 10.00
C SER A 3 -14.29 4.66 8.49
N GLN A 4 -14.78 5.57 7.64
CA GLN A 4 -14.69 5.43 6.18
C GLN A 4 -13.25 5.56 5.69
N ASP A 5 -12.45 6.45 6.29
CA ASP A 5 -11.03 6.59 5.96
C ASP A 5 -10.28 5.28 6.27
N LEU A 6 -10.54 4.70 7.45
CA LEU A 6 -9.89 3.48 7.88
C LEU A 6 -10.23 2.31 6.95
N VAL A 7 -11.50 2.13 6.61
CA VAL A 7 -11.94 1.07 5.67
C VAL A 7 -11.30 1.28 4.29
N PHE A 8 -11.26 2.51 3.78
CA PHE A 8 -10.60 2.83 2.51
C PHE A 8 -9.11 2.48 2.56
N LEU A 9 -8.40 2.89 3.61
CA LEU A 9 -6.97 2.68 3.75
C LEU A 9 -6.60 1.20 3.94
N GLU A 10 -7.38 0.45 4.71
CA GLU A 10 -7.21 -1.00 4.87
C GLU A 10 -7.38 -1.74 3.55
N ASN A 11 -8.43 -1.40 2.80
CA ASN A 11 -8.67 -1.99 1.48
C ASN A 11 -7.56 -1.65 0.48
N ALA A 12 -7.12 -0.38 0.45
CA ALA A 12 -6.02 0.06 -0.40
C ALA A 12 -4.72 -0.68 -0.04
N LEU A 13 -4.40 -0.77 1.26
CA LEU A 13 -3.22 -1.48 1.73
C LEU A 13 -3.25 -2.97 1.36
N SER A 14 -4.36 -3.67 1.59
CA SER A 14 -4.48 -5.10 1.23
C SER A 14 -4.29 -5.30 -0.28
N SER A 15 -4.95 -4.48 -1.09
CA SER A 15 -4.85 -4.55 -2.55
C SER A 15 -3.42 -4.31 -3.04
N PHE A 16 -2.71 -3.33 -2.47
CA PHE A 16 -1.32 -3.07 -2.83
C PHE A 16 -0.39 -4.21 -2.43
N ILE A 17 -0.55 -4.78 -1.23
CA ILE A 17 0.24 -5.94 -0.78
C ILE A 17 -0.01 -7.15 -1.69
N GLU A 18 -1.27 -7.46 -1.99
CA GLU A 18 -1.62 -8.58 -2.87
C GLU A 18 -1.02 -8.40 -4.26
N THR A 19 -1.17 -7.20 -4.83
CA THR A 19 -0.58 -6.87 -6.14
C THR A 19 0.95 -6.98 -6.11
N ALA A 20 1.59 -6.50 -5.05
CA ALA A 20 3.04 -6.58 -4.87
C ALA A 20 3.50 -8.05 -4.81
N ILE A 21 2.83 -8.89 -4.02
CA ILE A 21 3.13 -10.32 -3.90
C ILE A 21 2.99 -11.02 -5.25
N HIS A 22 1.93 -10.74 -6.00
CA HIS A 22 1.75 -11.31 -7.34
C HIS A 22 2.90 -10.96 -8.29
N ARG A 23 3.44 -9.74 -8.20
CA ARG A 23 4.57 -9.30 -9.02
C ARG A 23 5.88 -9.95 -8.63
N VAL A 24 6.09 -10.27 -7.34
CA VAL A 24 7.29 -10.99 -6.86
C VAL A 24 7.48 -12.30 -7.62
N ALA A 25 6.41 -13.02 -7.91
CA ALA A 25 6.49 -14.30 -8.62
C ALA A 25 7.14 -14.17 -10.01
N HIS A 26 7.09 -12.97 -10.61
CA HIS A 26 7.58 -12.72 -11.97
C HIS A 26 8.88 -11.93 -12.02
N SER A 27 9.08 -10.94 -11.14
CA SER A 27 10.28 -10.09 -11.18
C SER A 27 11.27 -10.36 -10.06
N GLY A 28 10.85 -11.00 -8.97
CA GLY A 28 11.66 -11.16 -7.77
C GLY A 28 11.87 -9.87 -6.97
N ASP A 29 11.36 -8.72 -7.45
CA ASP A 29 11.47 -7.45 -6.74
C ASP A 29 10.58 -7.47 -5.49
N MET A 30 11.09 -6.92 -4.40
CA MET A 30 10.36 -6.86 -3.12
C MET A 30 9.83 -5.46 -2.81
N GLN A 31 10.19 -4.47 -3.62
CA GLN A 31 9.82 -3.08 -3.41
C GLN A 31 8.97 -2.57 -4.56
N TYR A 32 7.81 -1.99 -4.24
CA TYR A 32 6.87 -1.46 -5.21
C TYR A 32 6.32 -0.11 -4.78
N SER A 33 6.07 0.75 -5.76
CA SER A 33 5.48 2.07 -5.55
C SER A 33 4.09 2.15 -6.18
N TYR A 34 3.16 2.71 -5.42
CA TYR A 34 1.78 2.96 -5.79
C TYR A 34 1.46 4.44 -5.59
N ARG A 35 0.33 4.88 -6.15
CA ARG A 35 -0.16 6.24 -6.01
C ARG A 35 -1.64 6.21 -5.62
N ILE A 36 -2.00 7.03 -4.63
CA ILE A 36 -3.39 7.35 -4.31
C ILE A 36 -3.56 8.86 -4.52
N THR A 37 -4.42 9.25 -5.42
CA THR A 37 -4.74 10.66 -5.69
C THR A 37 -5.67 11.22 -4.62
N ALA A 38 -5.60 12.54 -4.40
CA ALA A 38 -6.54 13.24 -3.54
C ALA A 38 -7.99 13.13 -4.06
N ALA A 39 -8.19 12.93 -5.37
CA ALA A 39 -9.52 12.71 -5.95
C ALA A 39 -10.11 11.36 -5.49
N GLU A 40 -9.34 10.28 -5.57
CA GLU A 40 -9.76 8.95 -5.11
C GLU A 40 -10.11 8.94 -3.62
N VAL A 41 -9.30 9.60 -2.79
CA VAL A 41 -9.59 9.72 -1.35
C VAL A 41 -10.91 10.43 -1.12
N LYS A 42 -11.14 11.56 -1.81
CA LYS A 42 -12.37 12.34 -1.67
C LYS A 42 -13.60 11.57 -2.10
N GLU A 43 -13.51 10.87 -3.24
CA GLU A 43 -14.58 10.04 -3.76
C GLU A 43 -14.91 8.89 -2.80
N ALA A 44 -13.89 8.24 -2.22
CA ALA A 44 -14.08 7.11 -1.32
C ALA A 44 -14.57 7.48 0.09
N THR A 45 -14.37 8.73 0.52
CA THR A 45 -14.65 9.18 1.90
C THR A 45 -15.67 10.32 1.97
N ASP A 46 -16.29 10.66 0.84
CA ASP A 46 -17.25 11.77 0.68
C ASP A 46 -16.73 13.13 1.21
N ARG A 47 -15.42 13.35 1.07
CA ARG A 47 -14.76 14.57 1.55
C ARG A 47 -14.67 15.61 0.44
N GLN A 48 -14.99 16.86 0.74
CA GLN A 48 -14.77 17.97 -0.21
C GLN A 48 -13.28 18.39 -0.28
N ARG A 49 -12.57 18.32 0.85
CA ARG A 49 -11.17 18.76 0.98
C ARG A 49 -10.35 17.81 1.86
N LEU A 50 -9.10 17.61 1.45
CA LEU A 50 -8.06 16.99 2.27
C LEU A 50 -7.36 18.08 3.09
N HIS A 51 -7.61 18.06 4.39
CA HIS A 51 -6.90 18.92 5.33
C HIS A 51 -5.55 18.30 5.70
N GLU A 52 -4.58 19.12 6.08
CA GLU A 52 -3.23 18.68 6.47
C GLU A 52 -3.26 17.63 7.59
N ALA A 53 -4.17 17.77 8.55
CA ALA A 53 -4.37 16.77 9.61
C ALA A 53 -4.70 15.37 9.04
N ILE A 54 -5.54 15.30 8.01
CA ILE A 54 -5.92 14.01 7.37
C ILE A 54 -4.74 13.44 6.59
N ILE A 55 -3.97 14.30 5.92
CA ILE A 55 -2.75 13.87 5.22
C ILE A 55 -1.78 13.23 6.21
N SER A 56 -1.56 13.86 7.36
CA SER A 56 -0.70 13.31 8.42
C SER A 56 -1.26 12.00 8.99
N GLU A 57 -2.57 11.90 9.23
CA GLU A 57 -3.19 10.65 9.68
C GLU A 57 -2.99 9.50 8.70
N TYR A 58 -3.12 9.76 7.39
CA TYR A 58 -2.93 8.75 6.35
C TYR A 58 -1.47 8.30 6.29
N GLN A 59 -0.53 9.24 6.37
CA GLN A 59 0.90 8.91 6.44
C GLN A 59 1.22 8.07 7.68
N GLN A 60 0.64 8.42 8.84
CA GLN A 60 0.81 7.67 10.07
C GLN A 60 0.22 6.27 9.98
N PHE A 61 -0.94 6.10 9.33
CA PHE A 61 -1.54 4.79 9.08
C PHE A 61 -0.56 3.87 8.34
N PHE A 62 -0.05 4.30 7.18
CA PHE A 62 0.92 3.48 6.42
C PHE A 62 2.22 3.25 7.21
N ALA A 63 2.70 4.25 7.94
CA ALA A 63 3.89 4.10 8.77
C ALA A 63 3.73 3.02 9.86
N ASN A 64 2.54 2.91 10.47
CA ASN A 64 2.24 1.85 11.46
C ASN A 64 2.27 0.44 10.84
N HIS A 65 2.09 0.34 9.51
CA HIS A 65 2.23 -0.91 8.75
C HIS A 65 3.62 -1.10 8.12
N HIS A 66 4.60 -0.27 8.50
CA HIS A 66 5.94 -0.21 7.90
C HIS A 66 5.92 0.01 6.37
N VAL A 67 4.93 0.78 5.89
CA VAL A 67 4.80 1.20 4.50
C VAL A 67 5.17 2.67 4.40
N GLY A 68 5.99 3.03 3.42
CA GLY A 68 6.34 4.41 3.16
C GLY A 68 5.15 5.16 2.56
N ALA A 69 4.83 6.34 3.07
CA ALA A 69 3.79 7.20 2.51
C ALA A 69 4.21 8.67 2.55
N ALA A 70 4.25 9.31 1.38
CA ALA A 70 4.58 10.72 1.23
C ALA A 70 3.50 11.42 0.41
N TYR A 71 2.96 12.53 0.92
CA TYR A 71 2.04 13.35 0.15
C TYR A 71 2.80 14.38 -0.69
N ASP A 72 2.52 14.37 -1.99
CA ASP A 72 3.00 15.36 -2.93
C ASP A 72 1.89 16.38 -3.21
N ALA A 73 2.09 17.61 -2.72
CA ALA A 73 1.14 18.70 -2.90
C ALA A 73 1.08 19.22 -4.35
N GLY A 74 2.15 19.06 -5.14
CA GLY A 74 2.20 19.47 -6.53
C GLY A 74 1.36 18.57 -7.44
N PHE A 75 1.33 17.27 -7.14
CA PHE A 75 0.49 16.30 -7.86
C PHE A 75 -0.81 15.93 -7.13
N ALA A 76 -1.06 16.54 -5.96
CA ALA A 76 -2.17 16.24 -5.07
C ALA A 76 -2.36 14.71 -4.87
N SER A 77 -1.30 14.00 -4.53
CA SER A 77 -1.32 12.53 -4.41
C SER A 77 -0.38 12.00 -3.34
N PHE A 78 -0.74 10.88 -2.73
CA PHE A 78 0.14 10.08 -1.91
C PHE A 78 0.96 9.13 -2.78
N SER A 79 2.29 9.19 -2.64
CA SER A 79 3.18 8.15 -3.11
C SER A 79 3.36 7.14 -1.98
N ILE A 80 2.98 5.89 -2.25
CA ILE A 80 3.00 4.79 -1.31
C ILE A 80 4.10 3.82 -1.75
N THR A 81 5.02 3.45 -0.85
CA THR A 81 6.11 2.54 -1.13
C THR A 81 6.04 1.34 -0.20
N ILE A 82 5.80 0.17 -0.77
CA ILE A 82 5.76 -1.09 -0.05
C ILE A 82 7.09 -1.79 -0.23
N ASP A 83 7.72 -2.18 0.87
CA ASP A 83 8.81 -3.16 0.91
C ASP A 83 8.29 -4.41 1.61
N LEU A 84 8.12 -5.48 0.84
CA LEU A 84 7.59 -6.76 1.32
C LEU A 84 8.51 -7.46 2.33
N ASN A 85 9.76 -7.01 2.48
CA ASN A 85 10.65 -7.49 3.55
C ASN A 85 10.37 -6.84 4.90
N ARG A 86 9.64 -5.71 4.93
CA ARG A 86 9.47 -4.88 6.12
C ARG A 86 8.01 -4.66 6.50
N CYS A 87 7.11 -4.66 5.52
CA CYS A 87 5.71 -4.38 5.76
C CYS A 87 5.05 -5.44 6.64
N VAL A 88 4.04 -5.03 7.41
CA VAL A 88 3.27 -5.95 8.25
C VAL A 88 2.33 -6.75 7.36
N LEU A 89 2.56 -8.07 7.28
CA LEU A 89 1.75 -9.00 6.50
C LEU A 89 0.81 -9.80 7.42
N SER A 90 -0.40 -10.06 6.94
CA SER A 90 -1.26 -11.08 7.55
C SER A 90 -0.67 -12.49 7.32
N PRO A 91 -1.05 -13.50 8.12
CA PRO A 91 -0.59 -14.87 7.91
C PRO A 91 -0.89 -15.41 6.51
N ALA A 92 -2.02 -15.02 5.92
CA ALA A 92 -2.38 -15.40 4.55
C ALA A 92 -1.46 -14.74 3.51
N GLN A 93 -1.20 -13.43 3.63
CA GLN A 93 -0.29 -12.69 2.75
C GLN A 93 1.15 -13.21 2.86
N ALA A 94 1.63 -13.51 4.07
CA ALA A 94 2.96 -14.07 4.27
C ALA A 94 3.12 -15.44 3.59
N LYS A 95 2.07 -16.29 3.66
CA LYS A 95 2.05 -17.57 2.94
C LYS A 95 2.09 -17.36 1.42
N PHE A 96 1.28 -16.45 0.88
CA PHE A 96 1.28 -16.14 -0.55
C PHE A 96 2.63 -15.59 -1.02
N LEU A 97 3.29 -14.75 -0.22
CA LEU A 97 4.63 -14.25 -0.53
C LEU A 97 5.66 -15.39 -0.60
N SER A 98 5.64 -16.32 0.37
CA SER A 98 6.52 -17.49 0.35
C SER A 98 6.33 -18.30 -0.93
N THR A 99 5.08 -18.57 -1.30
CA THR A 99 4.77 -19.30 -2.56
C THR A 99 5.22 -18.52 -3.79
N ALA A 100 5.03 -17.19 -3.84
CA ALA A 100 5.49 -16.37 -4.95
C ALA A 100 7.02 -16.43 -5.11
N MET A 101 7.76 -16.36 -4.00
CA MET A 101 9.22 -16.47 -4.01
C MET A 101 9.70 -17.87 -4.45
N GLU A 102 9.00 -18.93 -4.05
CA GLU A 102 9.29 -20.30 -4.51
C GLU A 102 9.09 -20.44 -6.02
N THR A 103 7.97 -19.93 -6.55
CA THR A 103 7.70 -19.93 -8.00
C THR A 103 8.79 -19.19 -8.76
N PHE A 104 9.14 -17.98 -8.32
CA PHE A 104 10.20 -17.19 -8.97
C PHE A 104 11.53 -17.95 -9.01
N ARG A 105 11.91 -18.62 -7.90
CA ARG A 105 13.13 -19.43 -7.84
C ARG A 105 13.06 -20.61 -8.81
N ALA A 106 11.95 -21.32 -8.87
CA ALA A 106 11.79 -22.48 -9.75
C ALA A 106 11.90 -22.11 -11.23
N GLU A 107 11.41 -20.93 -11.63
CA GLU A 107 11.47 -20.45 -13.01
C GLU A 107 12.85 -19.89 -13.42
N ASN A 108 13.71 -19.57 -12.45
CA ASN A 108 15.02 -18.94 -12.67
C ASN A 108 16.21 -19.80 -12.20
N THR A 109 15.99 -21.11 -11.99
CA THR A 109 17.04 -22.11 -11.69
C THR A 109 17.22 -23.05 -12.87
#